data_AF-A0A380C195-F1
#
_entry.id   AF-A0A380C195-F1
#
_cell.length_a   1.000
_cell.length_b   1.000
_cell.length_c   1.000
_cell.angle_alpha   90.00
_cell.angle_beta   90.00
_cell.angle_gamma   90.00
#
_symmetry.space_group_name_H-M   'P 1'
#
loop_
_entity.id
_entity.type
_entity.pdbx_description
1 polymer ?
#
loop_
_entity_poly.entity_id
_entity_poly.type
_entity_poly.pdbx_seq_one_letter_code
_entity_poly.pdbx_strand_id
1 'polypeptide(L)' 'MQLEEKAVQERGGQATYCIFGTDLPAGHHHEQFDISEDPLLPAVEILFETACQVGRS' A
#
# COMPACT_ATOMS: atom_id res chain seq x y z
N MET A 1 -0.68 -11.49 -3.59
CA MET A 1 -0.19 -10.22 -4.19
C MET A 1 0.19 -10.40 -5.66
N GLN A 2 1.18 -11.24 -6.00
CA GLN A 2 1.64 -11.39 -7.40
C GLN A 2 0.58 -11.92 -8.39
N LEU A 3 -0.33 -12.80 -7.94
CA LEU A 3 -1.40 -13.34 -8.81
C LEU A 3 -2.44 -12.28 -9.20
N GLU A 4 -2.72 -11.34 -8.29
CA GLU A 4 -3.73 -10.29 -8.53
C GLU A 4 -3.18 -9.21 -9.47
N GLU A 5 -1.91 -8.81 -9.25
CA GLU A 5 -1.19 -7.89 -10.14
C GLU A 5 -1.20 -8.39 -11.59
N LYS A 6 -0.86 -9.68 -11.77
CA LYS A 6 -0.85 -10.34 -13.07
C LYS A 6 -2.23 -10.31 -13.74
N ALA A 7 -3.30 -10.58 -12.99
CA ALA A 7 -4.66 -10.57 -13.51
C ALA A 7 -5.14 -9.18 -13.95
N VAL A 8 -4.62 -8.10 -13.36
CA VAL A 8 -4.87 -6.71 -13.78
C VAL A 8 -4.10 -6.38 -15.05
N GLN A 9 -2.82 -6.71 -15.09
CA GLN A 9 -1.94 -6.48 -16.25
C GLN A 9 -2.39 -7.24 -17.49
N GLU A 10 -2.82 -8.50 -17.35
CA GLU A 10 -3.37 -9.32 -18.45
C GLU A 10 -4.62 -8.71 -19.09
N ARG A 11 -5.34 -7.85 -18.37
CA ARG A 11 -6.51 -7.11 -18.89
C ARG A 11 -6.14 -5.70 -19.38
N GLY A 12 -4.86 -5.39 -19.49
CA GLY A 12 -4.35 -4.09 -19.90
C GLY A 12 -4.37 -3.00 -18.83
N GLY A 13 -4.61 -3.36 -17.56
CA GLY A 13 -4.58 -2.43 -16.43
C GLY A 13 -3.18 -2.26 -15.84
N GLN A 14 -3.01 -1.24 -15.01
CA GLN A 14 -1.82 -1.02 -14.19
C GLN A 14 -2.08 -1.47 -12.75
N ALA A 15 -1.08 -2.08 -12.12
CA ALA A 15 -1.13 -2.49 -10.73
C ALA A 15 0.18 -2.08 -10.04
N THR A 16 0.09 -1.67 -8.78
CA THR A 16 1.21 -1.26 -7.95
C THR A 16 0.91 -1.55 -6.48
N TYR A 17 1.92 -1.46 -5.62
CA TYR A 17 1.78 -1.59 -4.17
C TYR A 17 2.38 -0.35 -3.48
N CYS A 18 1.81 0.01 -2.32
CA CYS A 18 2.33 1.07 -1.47
C CYS A 18 2.38 0.53 -0.04
N ILE A 19 3.57 0.57 0.59
CA ILE A 19 3.80 -0.01 1.92
C ILE A 19 4.39 1.08 2.81
N PHE A 20 3.77 1.28 3.97
CA PHE A 20 4.21 2.21 5.00
C PHE A 20 4.59 1.42 6.25
N GLY A 21 5.82 1.64 6.73
CA GLY A 21 6.34 1.00 7.92
C GLY A 21 6.15 1.83 9.18
N THR A 22 6.58 1.26 10.29
CA THR A 22 6.64 1.92 11.60
C THR A 22 7.87 1.40 12.34
N ASP A 23 8.40 2.18 13.28
CA ASP A 23 9.49 1.76 14.16
C ASP A 23 9.00 0.88 15.33
N LEU A 24 7.69 0.59 15.41
CA LEU A 24 7.16 -0.34 16.41
C LEU A 24 7.82 -1.72 16.25
N PRO A 25 8.38 -2.30 17.32
CA PRO A 25 9.22 -3.49 17.23
C PRO A 25 8.42 -4.78 17.02
N ALA A 26 7.14 -4.80 17.41
CA ALA A 26 6.28 -5.97 17.30
C ALA A 26 5.72 -6.09 15.87
N GLY A 27 6.07 -7.17 15.17
CA GLY A 27 5.57 -7.45 13.83
C GLY A 27 4.07 -7.81 13.78
N HIS A 28 3.48 -7.79 12.58
CA HIS A 28 2.04 -7.98 12.35
C HIS A 28 1.47 -9.38 12.67
N HIS A 29 2.31 -10.33 13.07
CA HIS A 29 1.91 -11.66 13.56
C HIS A 29 2.25 -11.87 15.04
N HIS A 30 2.68 -10.81 15.75
CA HIS A 30 3.06 -10.86 17.16
C HIS A 30 1.84 -10.61 18.07
N GLU A 31 1.84 -11.17 19.28
CA GLU A 31 0.72 -11.00 20.25
C GLU A 31 0.57 -9.55 20.74
N GLN A 32 1.66 -8.78 20.69
CA GLN A 32 1.73 -7.36 21.03
C GLN A 32 1.71 -6.46 19.79
N PHE A 33 1.14 -6.95 18.68
CA PHE A 33 1.01 -6.14 17.47
C PHE A 33 0.26 -4.83 17.77
N ASP A 34 0.80 -3.75 17.25
CA ASP A 34 0.24 -2.41 17.36
C ASP A 34 0.53 -1.62 16.08
N ILE A 35 -0.20 -0.52 15.88
CA ILE A 35 -0.09 0.34 14.70
C ILE A 35 0.23 1.76 15.17
N SER A 36 1.27 2.36 14.58
CA SER A 36 1.47 3.81 14.71
C SER A 36 0.48 4.49 13.77
N GLU A 37 -0.38 5.35 14.32
CA GLU A 37 -1.38 6.09 13.55
C GLU A 37 -0.80 7.30 12.80
N ASP A 38 0.36 7.81 13.26
CA ASP A 38 1.07 8.94 12.66
C ASP A 38 1.26 8.83 11.13
N PRO A 39 1.70 7.68 10.57
CA PRO A 39 1.84 7.52 9.12
C PRO A 39 0.53 7.35 8.35
N LEU A 40 -0.64 7.16 8.99
CA LEU A 40 -1.87 6.82 8.28
C LEU A 40 -2.35 7.92 7.34
N LEU A 41 -2.37 9.18 7.80
CA LEU A 41 -2.74 10.32 6.96
C LEU A 41 -1.80 10.50 5.76
N PRO A 42 -0.47 10.64 5.93
CA PRO A 42 0.43 10.77 4.80
C PRO A 42 0.42 9.54 3.88
N ALA A 43 0.17 8.33 4.42
CA ALA A 43 0.04 7.12 3.63
C ALA A 43 -1.16 7.17 2.66
N VAL A 44 -2.32 7.63 3.15
CA VAL A 44 -3.53 7.79 2.33
C VAL A 44 -3.35 8.87 1.28
N GLU A 45 -2.72 10.00 1.63
CA GLU A 45 -2.41 11.06 0.68
C GLU A 45 -1.53 10.56 -0.47
N ILE A 46 -0.42 9.88 -0.15
CA ILE A 46 0.49 9.32 -1.16
C ILE A 46 -0.24 8.29 -2.04
N LEU A 47 -1.05 7.40 -1.45
CA LEU A 47 -1.82 6.42 -2.21
C LEU A 47 -2.80 7.10 -3.18
N PHE A 48 -3.52 8.12 -2.70
CA PHE A 48 -4.48 8.88 -3.51
C PHE A 48 -3.81 9.63 -4.66
N GLU A 49 -2.73 10.35 -4.37
CA GLU A 49 -1.97 11.09 -5.38
C GLU A 49 -1.37 10.15 -6.44
N THR A 50 -0.79 9.03 -5.99
CA THR A 50 -0.24 8.00 -6.88
C THR A 50 -1.32 7.44 -7.80
N ALA A 51 -2.48 7.06 -7.24
CA ALA A 51 -3.60 6.54 -8.03
C ALA A 51 -4.11 7.58 -9.04
N CYS A 52 -4.19 8.85 -8.63
CA CYS A 52 -4.58 9.94 -9.53
C CYS A 52 -3.54 10.19 -10.63
N GLN A 53 -2.25 10.06 -10.35
CA GLN A 53 -1.18 10.23 -11.34
C GLN A 53 -1.16 9.09 -12.35
N VAL A 54 -1.26 7.84 -11.87
CA VAL A 54 -1.33 6.62 -12.70
C VAL A 54 -2.60 6.63 -13.55
N GLY A 55 -3.75 7.02 -13.00
CA GLY A 55 -5.00 7.12 -13.76
C GLY A 55 -5.03 8.23 -14.83
N ARG A 56 -4.03 9.11 -14.86
CA ARG A 56 -3.87 10.17 -15.87
C ARG A 56 -2.82 9.84 -16.94
N SER A 57 -2.05 8.77 -16.79
CA SER A 57 -1.03 8.31 -17.75
C SER A 57 -1.63 7.37 -18.79
#